data_AF-A0A948TYE1-F1
#
_entry.id   AF-A0A948TYE1-F1
#
_cell.length_a   1.000
_cell.length_b   1.000
_cell.length_c   1.000
_cell.angle_alpha   90.00
_cell.angle_beta   90.00
_cell.angle_gamma   90.00
#
_symmetry.space_group_name_H-M   'P 1'
#
loop_
_entity.id
_entity.type
_entity.pdbx_description
1 polymer ?
#
loop_
_entity_poly.entity_id
_entity_poly.type
_entity_poly.pdbx_seq_one_letter_code
_entity_poly.pdbx_strand_id
1 'polypeptide(L)' 'MLDLEVSERAAEIVGSLWQHCEELGVLREELKKPNLPTDQKGQLDFRVSVLRKKINQICGRLQVA' A
#
# COMPACT_ATOMS: atom_id res chain seq x y z
N MET A 1 20.55 -24.84 -9.83
CA MET A 1 20.59 -23.37 -9.98
C MET A 1 19.24 -22.89 -9.48
N LEU A 2 19.20 -22.12 -8.39
CA LEU A 2 17.94 -21.51 -7.95
C LEU A 2 17.57 -20.45 -8.99
N ASP A 3 16.39 -20.61 -9.60
CA ASP A 3 15.83 -19.73 -10.62
C ASP A 3 15.82 -18.27 -10.14
N LEU A 4 16.77 -17.46 -10.64
CA LEU A 4 16.87 -16.03 -10.30
C LEU A 4 15.68 -15.23 -10.86
N GLU A 5 15.06 -15.66 -11.96
CA GLU A 5 13.92 -14.94 -12.59
C GLU A 5 12.64 -14.96 -11.73
N VAL A 6 12.42 -16.05 -10.97
CA VAL A 6 11.33 -16.10 -9.99
C VAL A 6 11.59 -15.14 -8.83
N SER A 7 12.87 -14.94 -8.49
CA SER A 7 13.30 -14.07 -7.40
C SER A 7 13.14 -12.58 -7.72
N GLU A 8 13.39 -12.15 -8.95
CA GLU A 8 13.26 -10.73 -9.33
C GLU A 8 11.80 -10.28 -9.39
N ARG A 9 10.93 -11.07 -10.02
CA ARG A 9 9.50 -10.75 -10.11
C ARG A 9 8.82 -10.77 -8.75
N ALA A 10 9.18 -11.71 -7.87
CA ALA A 10 8.69 -11.72 -6.49
C ALA A 10 9.19 -10.51 -5.70
N ALA A 11 10.47 -10.12 -5.87
CA ALA A 11 11.04 -8.94 -5.23
C ALA A 11 10.37 -7.63 -5.70
N GLU A 12 10.02 -7.50 -6.97
CA GLU A 12 9.28 -6.34 -7.49
C GLU A 12 7.88 -6.24 -6.87
N ILE A 13 7.16 -7.35 -6.78
CA ILE A 13 5.81 -7.39 -6.20
C ILE A 13 5.86 -7.07 -4.70
N VAL A 14 6.82 -7.65 -3.97
CA VAL A 14 7.04 -7.38 -2.54
C VAL A 14 7.49 -5.93 -2.33
N GLY A 15 8.36 -5.39 -3.17
CA GLY A 15 8.79 -3.99 -3.12
C GLY A 15 7.63 -3.01 -3.35
N SER A 16 6.77 -3.29 -4.33
CA SER A 16 5.55 -2.49 -4.57
C SER A 16 4.58 -2.58 -3.39
N LEU A 17 4.40 -3.76 -2.80
CA LEU A 17 3.57 -3.94 -1.61
C LEU A 17 4.12 -3.15 -0.42
N TRP A 18 5.44 -3.21 -0.19
CA TRP A 18 6.11 -2.46 0.87
C TRP A 18 5.87 -0.96 0.73
N GLN A 19 6.10 -0.41 -0.47
CA GLN A 19 5.91 1.02 -0.74
C GLN A 19 4.48 1.49 -0.44
N HIS A 20 3.47 0.70 -0.85
CA HIS A 20 2.07 1.05 -0.55
C HIS A 20 1.74 0.91 0.94
N CYS A 21 2.35 -0.03 1.65
CA CYS A 21 2.17 -0.15 3.10
C CYS A 21 2.81 1.03 3.86
N GLU A 22 3.97 1.52 3.43
CA GLU A 22 4.60 2.72 4.00
C GLU A 22 3.74 3.97 3.76
N GLU A 23 3.25 4.18 2.54
CA GLU A 23 2.35 5.29 2.24
C GLU A 23 1.06 5.22 3.07
N LEU A 24 0.51 4.01 3.30
CA LEU A 24 -0.63 3.82 4.20
C LEU A 24 -0.32 4.25 5.64
N GLY A 25 0.89 3.94 6.13
CA GLY A 25 1.37 4.35 7.44
C GLY A 25 1.42 5.86 7.57
N VAL A 26 2.03 6.55 6.60
CA VAL A 26 2.10 8.02 6.57
C VAL A 26 0.71 8.65 6.58
N LEU A 27 -0.21 8.16 5.73
CA LEU A 27 -1.58 8.68 5.68
C LEU A 27 -2.34 8.50 7.00
N ARG A 28 -2.09 7.40 7.73
CA ARG A 28 -2.68 7.18 9.06
C ARG A 28 -2.11 8.13 10.11
N GLU A 29 -0.83 8.43 10.06
CA GLU A 29 -0.24 9.43 10.96
C GLU A 29 -0.77 10.84 10.66
N GLU A 30 -0.96 11.19 9.38
CA GLU A 30 -1.62 12.45 8.98
C GLU A 30 -3.04 12.53 9.52
N LEU A 31 -3.82 11.44 9.47
CA LEU A 31 -5.18 11.37 10.02
C LEU A 31 -5.24 11.50 11.55
N LYS A 32 -4.15 11.23 12.27
CA LYS A 32 -4.07 11.41 13.73
C LYS A 32 -3.81 12.86 14.15
N LYS A 33 -3.46 13.75 13.21
CA LYS A 33 -3.18 15.15 13.54
C LYS A 33 -4.44 15.81 14.15
N PRO A 34 -4.32 16.43 15.34
CA PRO A 34 -5.42 17.19 15.90
C PRO A 34 -5.73 18.40 15.00
N ASN A 35 -7.02 18.71 14.83
CA ASN A 35 -7.53 19.82 14.00
C ASN A 35 -7.38 19.65 12.48
N LEU A 36 -7.41 18.42 11.97
CA LEU A 36 -7.49 18.21 10.52
C LEU A 36 -8.83 18.74 9.97
N PRO A 37 -8.83 19.65 8.97
CA PRO A 37 -10.05 20.15 8.33
C PRO A 37 -10.91 19.00 7.79
N THR A 38 -12.24 19.10 7.90
CA THR A 38 -13.17 18.04 7.48
C THR A 38 -12.95 17.60 6.03
N ASP A 39 -12.70 18.56 5.13
CA ASP A 39 -12.37 18.29 3.72
C ASP A 39 -11.06 17.51 3.56
N GLN A 40 -10.02 17.88 4.32
CA GLN A 40 -8.75 17.15 4.31
C GLN A 40 -8.88 15.75 4.90
N LYS A 41 -9.69 15.60 5.96
CA LYS A 41 -9.99 14.30 6.56
C LYS A 41 -10.68 13.38 5.56
N GLY A 42 -11.71 13.87 4.86
CA GLY A 42 -12.40 13.12 3.81
C GLY A 42 -11.48 12.72 2.65
N GLN A 43 -10.58 13.63 2.24
CA GLN A 43 -9.57 13.32 1.22
C GLN A 43 -8.57 12.26 1.67
N LEU A 44 -8.06 12.34 2.90
CA LEU A 44 -7.15 11.34 3.45
C LEU A 44 -7.84 9.98 3.61
N ASP A 45 -9.08 9.94 4.13
CA ASP A 45 -9.86 8.71 4.25
C ASP A 45 -10.11 8.06 2.88
N PHE A 46 -10.42 8.87 1.86
CA PHE A 46 -10.55 8.38 0.49
C PHE A 46 -9.23 7.81 -0.04
N ARG A 47 -8.11 8.52 0.14
CA ARG A 47 -6.78 8.05 -0.27
C ARG A 47 -6.40 6.74 0.42
N VAL A 48 -6.66 6.62 1.72
CA VAL A 48 -6.46 5.39 2.51
C VAL A 48 -7.29 4.23 1.94
N SER A 49 -8.54 4.48 1.56
CA SER A 49 -9.42 3.46 0.96
C SER A 49 -8.90 2.98 -0.39
N VAL A 50 -8.48 3.90 -1.26
CA VAL A 50 -7.87 3.58 -2.56
C VAL A 50 -6.58 2.78 -2.38
N LEU A 51 -5.71 3.19 -1.45
CA LEU A 51 -4.45 2.51 -1.20
C LEU A 51 -4.65 1.09 -0.68
N ARG A 52 -5.62 0.90 0.23
CA ARG A 52 -5.98 -0.43 0.74
C ARG A 52 -6.48 -1.35 -0.38
N LYS A 53 -7.27 -0.83 -1.34
CA LYS A 53 -7.68 -1.61 -2.52
C LYS A 53 -6.49 -2.04 -3.37
N LYS A 54 -5.51 -1.16 -3.61
CA LYS A 54 -4.28 -1.48 -4.35
C LYS A 54 -3.45 -2.55 -3.64
N ILE A 55 -3.24 -2.42 -2.33
CA ILE A 55 -2.55 -3.42 -1.50
C ILE A 55 -3.24 -4.77 -1.62
N ASN A 56 -4.57 -4.82 -1.48
CA ASN A 56 -5.32 -6.08 -1.59
C ASN A 56 -5.20 -6.70 -2.99
N GLN A 57 -5.18 -5.90 -4.05
CA GLN A 57 -4.94 -6.39 -5.40
C GLN A 57 -3.54 -6.99 -5.56
N ILE A 58 -2.52 -6.36 -5.01
CA ILE A 58 -1.14 -6.87 -5.04
C ILE A 58 -1.01 -8.17 -4.24
N CYS A 59 -1.57 -8.21 -3.03
CA CYS A 59 -1.62 -9.42 -2.21
C CYS A 59 -2.39 -10.56 -2.92
N GLY A 60 -3.49 -10.25 -3.60
CA GLY A 60 -4.22 -11.22 -4.41
C GLY A 60 -3.40 -11.78 -5.57
N ARG A 61 -2.53 -10.95 -6.19
CA ARG A 61 -1.59 -11.42 -7.22
C ARG A 61 -0.48 -12.31 -6.65
N LEU A 62 -0.06 -12.09 -5.39
CA LEU A 62 0.88 -12.97 -4.69
C LEU A 62 0.28 -14.31 -4.28
N GLN A 63 -1.03 -14.38 -3.98
CA GLN A 63 -1.70 -15.62 -3.57
C GLN A 63 -1.91 -16.63 -4.71
N VAL A 64 -1.83 -16.17 -5.97
CA VAL A 64 -2.08 -16.98 -7.18
C VAL A 64 -0.77 -17.36 -7.89
N ALA A 65 0.33 -16.68 -7.59
CA ALA A 65 1.67 -16.97 -8.11
C ALA A 65 2.37 -18.02 -7.25
#